data_AF-A0A7S1W8X9-F1
#
_entry.id   AF-A0A7S1W8X9-F1
#
_cell.length_a   1.000
_cell.length_b   1.000
_cell.length_c   1.000
_cell.angle_alpha   90.00
_cell.angle_beta   90.00
_cell.angle_gamma   90.00
#
_symmetry.space_group_name_H-M   'P 1'
#
loop_
_entity.id
_entity.type
_entity.pdbx_description
1 polymer ?
#
loop_
_entity_poly.entity_id
_entity_poly.type
_entity_poly.pdbx_seq_one_letter_code
_entity_poly.pdbx_strand_id
1 'polypeptide(L)'
;RVQVEARTLRRAMNACILRGFRKESFIEQSRIPLLTLRKQGLIFDLTCSALPVQNSRLLHAYTELCADMAPLAVVVKRWAKASGVAGAPNGWISSYSYTLLVAYYLQQEGL
;
A
#
# COMPACT_ATOMS: atom_id res chain seq x y z
N ARG A 1 12.01 -19.54 1.35
CA ARG A 1 11.43 -18.44 0.52
C ARG A 1 11.60 -17.06 1.16
N VAL A 2 10.99 -16.79 2.32
CA VAL A 2 11.10 -15.48 3.03
C VAL A 2 12.56 -15.03 3.25
N GLN A 3 13.45 -15.93 3.68
CA GLN A 3 14.88 -15.61 3.84
C GLN A 3 15.61 -15.24 2.54
N VAL A 4 15.13 -15.68 1.38
CA VAL A 4 15.69 -15.32 0.06
C VAL A 4 15.21 -13.93 -0.35
N GLU A 5 13.92 -13.64 -0.12
CA GLU A 5 13.31 -12.32 -0.36
C GLU A 5 13.97 -11.25 0.52
N ALA A 6 14.14 -11.52 1.81
CA ALA A 6 14.86 -10.65 2.76
C ALA A 6 16.31 -10.33 2.29
N ARG A 7 17.06 -11.36 1.88
CA ARG A 7 18.42 -11.18 1.32
C ARG A 7 18.42 -10.33 0.05
N THR A 8 17.42 -10.50 -0.81
CA THR A 8 17.26 -9.70 -2.04
C THR A 8 16.99 -8.24 -1.71
N LEU A 9 16.06 -7.96 -0.79
CA LEU A 9 15.79 -6.60 -0.32
C LEU A 9 17.02 -5.96 0.35
N ARG A 10 17.82 -6.72 1.09
CA ARG A 10 19.06 -6.24 1.69
C ARG A 10 20.09 -5.81 0.63
N ARG A 11 20.22 -6.57 -0.46
CA ARG A 11 21.06 -6.19 -1.61
C ARG A 11 20.54 -4.93 -2.29
N ALA A 12 19.23 -4.84 -2.50
CA ALA A 12 18.59 -3.66 -3.08
C ALA A 12 18.80 -2.42 -2.18
N MET A 13 18.60 -2.55 -0.87
CA MET A 13 18.85 -1.51 0.12
C MET A 13 20.27 -0.95 0.01
N ASN A 14 21.29 -1.82 0.02
CA ASN A 14 22.68 -1.39 -0.10
C ASN A 14 22.92 -0.63 -1.43
N ALA A 15 22.39 -1.14 -2.54
CA ALA A 15 22.49 -0.49 -3.84
C ALA A 15 21.75 0.86 -3.92
N CYS A 16 20.63 1.02 -3.20
CA CYS A 16 19.90 2.28 -3.08
C CYS A 16 20.65 3.28 -2.18
N ILE A 17 21.23 2.83 -1.08
CA ILE A 17 22.02 3.68 -0.17
C ILE A 17 23.19 4.32 -0.92
N LEU A 18 23.90 3.54 -1.74
CA LEU A 18 24.98 4.06 -2.62
C LEU A 18 24.50 5.13 -3.61
N ARG A 19 23.19 5.20 -3.89
CA ARG A 19 22.56 6.19 -4.79
C ARG A 19 21.84 7.31 -4.04
N GLY A 20 22.17 7.50 -2.75
CA GLY A 20 21.66 8.60 -1.92
C GLY A 20 20.27 8.39 -1.33
N PHE A 21 19.77 7.14 -1.28
CA PHE A 21 18.59 6.82 -0.47
C PHE A 21 19.00 6.63 0.99
N ARG A 22 18.12 7.01 1.92
CA ARG A 22 18.25 6.67 3.34
C ARG A 22 17.32 5.51 3.67
N LYS A 23 17.78 4.58 4.52
CA LYS A 23 16.90 3.56 5.10
C LYS A 23 15.99 4.22 6.13
N GLU A 24 14.68 4.07 5.96
CA GLU A 24 13.69 4.51 6.96
C GLU A 24 13.38 3.34 7.91
N SER A 25 13.01 2.18 7.38
CA SER A 25 12.72 0.98 8.17
C SER A 25 12.99 -0.29 7.34
N PHE A 26 13.18 -1.42 8.00
CA PHE A 26 13.25 -2.71 7.32
C PHE A 26 12.66 -3.80 8.21
N ILE A 27 11.47 -4.28 7.84
CA ILE A 27 10.80 -5.40 8.48
C ILE A 27 11.23 -6.66 7.75
N GLU A 28 12.26 -7.31 8.28
CA GLU A 28 12.89 -8.46 7.62
C GLU A 28 12.25 -9.80 8.04
N GLN A 29 11.86 -9.92 9.31
CA GLN A 29 11.36 -11.15 9.90
C GLN A 29 9.82 -11.19 9.89
N SER A 30 9.21 -11.03 8.71
CA SER A 30 7.76 -11.15 8.51
C SER A 30 7.46 -12.10 7.36
N ARG A 31 6.19 -12.51 7.22
CA ARG A 31 5.74 -13.36 6.10
C ARG A 31 6.03 -12.73 4.73
N ILE A 32 5.99 -11.40 4.64
CA ILE A 32 6.29 -10.62 3.45
C ILE A 32 7.25 -9.49 3.87
N PRO A 33 8.57 -9.66 3.65
CA PRO A 33 9.55 -8.64 4.00
C PRO A 33 9.24 -7.30 3.32
N LEU A 34 9.43 -6.20 4.07
CA LEU A 34 9.14 -4.85 3.62
C LEU A 34 10.29 -3.91 3.98
N LEU A 35 10.88 -3.28 2.96
CA LEU A 35 11.93 -2.27 3.09
C LEU A 35 11.34 -0.89 2.79
N THR A 36 11.47 0.05 3.72
CA THR A 36 11.08 1.45 3.49
C THR A 36 12.32 2.32 3.36
N LEU A 37 12.40 3.08 2.27
CA LEU A 37 13.49 4.00 1.95
C LEU A 37 12.96 5.44 1.83
N ARG A 38 13.85 6.42 2.01
CA ARG A 38 13.55 7.83 1.82
C ARG A 38 14.56 8.50 0.89
N LYS A 39 14.09 9.30 -0.06
CA LYS A 39 14.94 10.17 -0.91
C LYS A 39 14.17 11.42 -1.31
N GLN A 40 14.82 12.59 -1.20
CA GLN A 40 14.24 13.88 -1.57
C GLN A 40 12.84 14.14 -0.96
N GLY A 41 12.65 13.77 0.31
CA GLY A 41 11.38 13.93 1.02
C GLY A 41 10.33 12.84 0.74
N LEU A 42 10.50 12.04 -0.32
CA LEU A 42 9.60 10.94 -0.67
C LEU A 42 9.96 9.66 0.08
N ILE A 43 8.93 8.89 0.44
CA ILE A 43 9.04 7.58 1.08
C ILE A 43 8.68 6.51 0.04
N PHE A 44 9.47 5.44 -0.01
CA PHE A 44 9.34 4.34 -0.95
C PHE A 44 9.29 3.01 -0.18
N ASP A 45 8.26 2.21 -0.46
CA ASP A 45 8.14 0.86 0.08
C ASP A 45 8.52 -0.18 -0.98
N LEU A 46 9.34 -1.15 -0.59
CA LEU A 46 9.89 -2.20 -1.45
C LEU A 46 9.59 -3.57 -0.85
N THR A 47 9.05 -4.46 -1.67
CA THR A 47 8.79 -5.86 -1.33
C THR A 47 9.08 -6.76 -2.53
N CYS A 48 9.32 -8.05 -2.30
CA CYS A 48 9.47 -9.06 -3.35
C CYS A 48 8.15 -9.75 -3.73
N SER A 49 7.02 -9.29 -3.19
CA SER A 49 5.69 -9.84 -3.49
C SER A 49 5.05 -9.14 -4.70
N ALA A 50 4.39 -9.93 -5.56
CA ALA A 50 3.59 -9.41 -6.68
C ALA A 50 2.16 -9.00 -6.28
N LEU A 51 1.72 -9.33 -5.05
CA LEU A 51 0.35 -9.05 -4.58
C LEU A 51 -0.03 -7.55 -4.66
N PRO A 52 0.83 -6.58 -4.27
CA PRO A 52 0.47 -5.17 -4.36
C PRO A 52 0.19 -4.71 -5.80
N VAL A 53 0.89 -5.29 -6.78
CA VAL A 53 0.66 -5.00 -8.21
C VAL A 53 -0.70 -5.53 -8.64
N GLN A 54 -1.05 -6.76 -8.25
CA GLN A 54 -2.36 -7.36 -8.55
C GLN A 54 -3.51 -6.57 -7.90
N ASN A 55 -3.36 -6.18 -6.63
CA ASN A 55 -4.35 -5.37 -5.92
C ASN A 55 -4.54 -4.00 -6.59
N SER A 56 -3.47 -3.36 -7.04
CA SER A 56 -3.57 -2.07 -7.74
C SER A 56 -4.31 -2.20 -9.08
N ARG A 57 -4.07 -3.29 -9.83
CA ARG A 57 -4.81 -3.60 -11.07
C ARG A 57 -6.28 -3.86 -10.80
N LEU A 58 -6.61 -4.61 -9.75
CA LEU A 58 -8.00 -4.84 -9.35
C LEU A 58 -8.73 -3.54 -9.02
N LEU A 59 -8.10 -2.68 -8.21
CA LEU A 59 -8.69 -1.38 -7.86
C LEU A 59 -8.86 -0.48 -9.08
N HIS A 60 -7.91 -0.52 -10.02
CA HIS A 60 -8.03 0.22 -11.26
C HIS A 60 -9.21 -0.28 -12.12
N ALA A 61 -9.39 -1.59 -12.26
CA ALA A 61 -10.52 -2.15 -12.97
C ALA A 61 -11.87 -1.68 -12.37
N TYR A 62 -11.99 -1.58 -11.04
CA TYR A 62 -13.18 -0.99 -10.42
C TYR A 62 -13.40 0.47 -10.82
N THR A 63 -12.34 1.26 -10.97
CA THR A 63 -12.46 2.66 -11.44
C THR A 63 -12.82 2.78 -12.92
N GLU A 64 -12.55 1.75 -13.73
CA GLU A 64 -12.96 1.71 -15.13
C GLU A 64 -14.43 1.28 -15.28
N LEU A 65 -14.90 0.38 -14.41
CA LEU A 65 -16.30 -0.04 -14.37
C LEU A 65 -17.22 1.05 -13.82
N CYS A 66 -16.68 1.93 -12.98
CA CYS A 66 -17.44 2.87 -12.18
C CYS A 66 -16.80 4.26 -12.13
N ALA A 67 -17.49 5.26 -12.67
CA ALA A 67 -17.03 6.66 -12.57
C ALA A 67 -16.97 7.15 -11.11
N ASP A 68 -17.88 6.71 -10.24
CA ASP A 68 -17.99 7.18 -8.85
C ASP A 68 -17.01 6.50 -7.89
N MET A 69 -16.36 5.41 -8.31
CA MET A 69 -15.47 4.62 -7.46
C MET A 69 -14.28 5.44 -6.95
N ALA A 70 -13.58 6.12 -7.85
CA ALA A 70 -12.43 6.95 -7.49
C ALA A 70 -12.81 8.14 -6.59
N PRO A 71 -13.79 9.01 -6.93
CA PRO A 71 -14.14 10.16 -6.09
C PRO A 71 -14.69 9.71 -4.73
N LEU A 72 -15.55 8.69 -4.66
CA LEU A 72 -16.09 8.21 -3.39
C LEU A 72 -15.00 7.61 -2.50
N ALA A 73 -14.08 6.81 -3.06
CA ALA A 73 -12.94 6.28 -2.31
C ALA A 73 -12.06 7.39 -1.73
N VAL A 74 -11.85 8.48 -2.48
CA VAL A 74 -11.08 9.65 -1.98
C VAL A 74 -11.81 10.33 -0.82
N VAL A 75 -13.11 10.57 -0.94
CA VAL A 75 -13.93 11.20 0.11
C VAL A 75 -13.91 10.35 1.38
N VAL A 76 -14.20 9.05 1.26
CA VAL A 76 -14.22 8.13 2.41
C VAL A 76 -12.86 8.04 3.09
N LYS A 77 -11.76 8.00 2.32
CA LYS A 77 -10.40 7.99 2.90
C LYS A 77 -10.08 9.28 3.64
N ARG A 78 -10.50 10.44 3.12
CA ARG A 78 -10.31 11.73 3.78
C ARG A 78 -11.11 11.81 5.08
N TRP A 79 -12.38 11.40 5.04
CA TRP A 79 -13.23 11.28 6.22
C TRP A 79 -12.59 10.37 7.26
N ALA A 80 -12.18 9.16 6.90
CA ALA A 80 -11.58 8.21 7.84
C ALA A 80 -10.34 8.77 8.52
N LYS A 81 -9.50 9.52 7.80
CA LYS A 81 -8.34 10.21 8.36
C LYS A 81 -8.75 11.32 9.33
N ALA A 82 -9.73 12.15 8.95
CA ALA A 82 -10.21 13.25 9.79
C ALA A 82 -10.90 12.75 11.07
N SER A 83 -11.59 11.61 10.98
CA SER A 83 -12.27 10.95 12.10
C SER A 83 -11.36 10.08 12.98
N GLY A 84 -10.06 10.01 12.67
CA GLY A 84 -9.09 9.23 13.47
C GLY A 84 -9.25 7.71 13.35
N VAL A 85 -9.97 7.22 12.33
CA VAL A 85 -10.25 5.79 12.10
C VAL A 85 -9.46 5.21 10.91
N ALA A 86 -8.39 5.89 10.49
CA ALA A 86 -7.50 5.42 9.44
C ALA A 86 -6.15 4.95 10.02
N GLY A 87 -5.66 3.81 9.51
CA GLY A 87 -4.28 3.37 9.75
C GLY A 87 -4.19 2.02 10.45
N ALA A 88 -3.86 0.98 9.68
CA ALA A 88 -3.66 -0.39 10.16
C ALA A 88 -2.69 -0.53 11.35
N PRO A 89 -1.53 0.19 11.38
CA PRO A 89 -0.61 0.08 12.51
C PRO A 89 -1.21 0.52 13.86
N ASN A 90 -2.26 1.35 13.85
CA ASN A 90 -2.93 1.87 15.04
C ASN A 90 -4.19 1.06 15.42
N GLY A 91 -4.39 -0.13 14.83
CA GLY A 91 -5.57 -0.97 15.05
C GLY A 91 -6.80 -0.56 14.21
N TRP A 92 -6.67 0.44 13.34
CA TRP A 92 -7.76 0.94 12.50
C TRP A 92 -7.72 0.36 11.08
N ILE A 93 -8.72 0.68 10.27
CA ILE A 93 -8.86 0.13 8.92
C ILE A 93 -7.80 0.75 7.98
N SER A 94 -7.20 -0.07 7.11
CA SER A 94 -6.21 0.39 6.13
C SER A 94 -6.85 1.21 5.01
N SER A 95 -6.08 2.08 4.34
CA SER A 95 -6.58 2.81 3.16
C SER A 95 -7.03 1.89 2.03
N TYR A 96 -6.39 0.73 1.86
CA TYR A 96 -6.80 -0.28 0.90
C TYR A 96 -8.15 -0.88 1.27
N SER A 97 -8.33 -1.26 2.54
CA SER A 97 -9.58 -1.80 3.07
C SER A 97 -10.75 -0.82 2.92
N TYR A 98 -10.55 0.48 3.20
CA TYR A 98 -11.58 1.50 2.92
C TYR A 98 -11.95 1.57 1.44
N THR A 99 -10.96 1.42 0.55
CA THR A 99 -11.22 1.41 -0.90
C THR A 99 -12.06 0.19 -1.27
N LEU A 100 -11.78 -0.99 -0.70
CA LEU A 100 -12.60 -2.18 -0.92
C LEU A 100 -14.02 -2.05 -0.34
N LEU A 101 -14.20 -1.40 0.81
CA LEU A 101 -15.53 -1.13 1.36
C LEU A 101 -16.36 -0.23 0.44
N VAL A 102 -15.73 0.75 -0.20
CA VAL A 102 -16.38 1.56 -1.22
C VAL A 102 -16.75 0.74 -2.44
N ALA A 103 -15.83 -0.11 -2.94
CA ALA A 103 -16.15 -1.01 -4.05
C ALA A 103 -17.35 -1.92 -3.71
N TYR A 104 -17.36 -2.49 -2.50
CA TYR A 104 -18.44 -3.34 -2.03
C TYR A 104 -19.77 -2.59 -1.91
N TYR A 105 -19.76 -1.38 -1.32
CA TYR A 105 -20.96 -0.56 -1.22
C TYR A 105 -21.55 -0.28 -2.60
N LEU A 106 -20.71 0.14 -3.54
CA LEU A 106 -21.12 0.40 -4.91
C LEU A 106 -21.70 -0.88 -5.56
N GLN A 107 -21.05 -2.03 -5.38
CA GLN A 107 -21.59 -3.33 -5.83
C GLN A 107 -23.01 -3.64 -5.32
N GLN A 108 -23.39 -3.13 -4.14
CA GLN A 108 -24.74 -3.31 -3.61
C GLN A 108 -25.74 -2.29 -4.17
N GLU A 109 -25.28 -1.09 -4.58
CA GLU A 109 -26.11 0.00 -5.12
C GLU A 109 -26.35 -0.10 -6.63
N GLY A 110 -25.97 -1.22 -7.26
CA GLY A 110 -26.15 -1.42 -8.70
C GLY A 110 -24.96 -0.93 -9.53
N LEU A 111 -23.81 -0.84 -8.89
CA LEU A 111 -22.51 -0.83 -9.56
C LEU A 111 -21.93 -2.22 -9.77
#